data_AF-A0A7V7Z9M6-F1
#
_entry.id   AF-A0A7V7Z9M6-F1
#
_cell.length_a   1.000
_cell.length_b   1.000
_cell.length_c   1.000
_cell.angle_alpha   90.00
_cell.angle_beta   90.00
_cell.angle_gamma   90.00
#
_symmetry.space_group_name_H-M   'P 1'
#
loop_
_entity.id
_entity.type
_entity.pdbx_description
1 polymer ?
#
loop_
_entity_poly.entity_id
_entity_poly.type
_entity_poly.pdbx_seq_one_letter_code
_entity_poly.pdbx_strand_id
1 'polypeptide(L)'
;MNLTPLYPALLTFAAAIVAGGVARSNLIATKETKVSEFRQAWINSLREELSTLFSNTRTLARSVQEDRDSKPEIKSKFHFAQDKITDVRHGAAETYYRIKLRLNRDQDDHKELLKLLREMMEAQQRYMSDPAADVQLPLNQVEKASDQAEKVLKNEWRTVKGGEKAYRSAINITTWVLSVSVVIWIILVAFSVYMALTEPEQATNGLTSLSTSQAPSRSTGPATVSLPAAQGSSSAPKPPASK
;
A
#
# COMPACT_ATOMS: atom_id res chain seq x y z
N MET A 1 49.17 9.80 -15.08
CA MET A 1 47.77 10.24 -15.05
C MET A 1 47.27 10.09 -13.63
N ASN A 2 46.92 11.18 -12.96
CA ASN A 2 46.47 11.15 -11.56
C ASN A 2 45.04 10.56 -11.52
N LEU A 3 44.91 9.32 -11.05
CA LEU A 3 43.64 8.59 -10.90
C LEU A 3 42.85 9.01 -9.64
N THR A 4 43.40 9.93 -8.84
CA THR A 4 42.81 10.41 -7.59
C THR A 4 41.39 10.99 -7.70
N PRO A 5 40.96 11.70 -8.76
CA PRO A 5 39.57 12.17 -8.87
C PRO A 5 38.58 11.11 -9.36
N LEU A 6 39.05 9.99 -9.94
CA LEU A 6 38.19 8.93 -10.48
C LEU A 6 37.52 8.12 -9.35
N TYR A 7 38.24 7.91 -8.25
CA TYR A 7 37.79 7.10 -7.12
C TYR A 7 36.53 7.66 -6.42
N PRO A 8 36.47 8.94 -6.01
CA PRO A 8 35.25 9.50 -5.41
C PRO A 8 34.08 9.56 -6.39
N ALA A 9 34.33 9.73 -7.68
CA ALA A 9 33.28 9.72 -8.70
C ALA A 9 32.62 8.33 -8.84
N LEU A 10 33.43 7.26 -8.90
CA LEU A 10 32.94 5.88 -8.93
C LEU A 10 32.18 5.49 -7.66
N LEU A 11 32.64 5.95 -6.49
CA LEU A 11 31.95 5.75 -5.21
C LEU A 11 30.58 6.43 -5.18
N THR A 12 30.51 7.68 -5.65
CA THR A 12 29.26 8.45 -5.69
C THR A 12 28.26 7.82 -6.65
N PHE A 13 28.74 7.34 -7.81
CA PHE A 13 27.92 6.63 -8.77
C PHE A 13 27.36 5.31 -8.21
N ALA A 14 28.21 4.52 -7.55
CA ALA A 14 27.79 3.29 -6.87
C ALA A 14 26.74 3.58 -5.78
N ALA A 15 26.97 4.61 -4.96
CA ALA A 15 26.01 5.05 -3.94
C ALA A 15 24.66 5.48 -4.55
N ALA A 16 24.67 6.19 -5.68
CA ALA A 16 23.46 6.62 -6.37
C ALA A 16 22.64 5.43 -6.90
N ILE A 17 23.29 4.38 -7.43
CA ILE A 17 22.60 3.16 -7.87
C ILE A 17 21.93 2.45 -6.69
N VAL A 18 22.65 2.30 -5.56
CA VAL A 18 22.11 1.70 -4.35
C VAL A 18 20.90 2.51 -3.85
N ALA A 19 21.03 3.83 -3.76
CA ALA A 19 19.95 4.72 -3.35
C ALA A 19 18.73 4.59 -4.27
N GLY A 20 18.94 4.55 -5.59
CA GLY A 20 17.86 4.32 -6.57
C GLY A 20 17.17 2.96 -6.42
N GLY A 21 17.95 1.90 -6.16
CA GLY A 21 17.42 0.56 -5.89
C GLY A 21 16.55 0.51 -4.62
N VAL A 22 17.04 1.11 -3.53
CA VAL A 22 16.29 1.22 -2.27
C VAL A 22 15.01 2.04 -2.46
N ALA A 23 15.09 3.18 -3.16
CA ALA A 23 13.93 4.03 -3.45
C ALA A 23 12.85 3.28 -4.25
N ARG A 24 13.25 2.56 -5.32
CA ARG A 24 12.33 1.72 -6.11
C ARG A 24 11.65 0.65 -5.26
N SER A 25 12.43 0.00 -4.38
CA SER A 25 11.92 -1.05 -3.48
C SER A 25 10.88 -0.52 -2.54
N ASN A 26 11.13 0.66 -1.96
CA ASN A 26 10.21 1.32 -1.06
C ASN A 26 8.90 1.69 -1.79
N LEU A 27 9.00 2.15 -3.04
CA LEU A 27 7.84 2.47 -3.86
C LEU A 27 6.98 1.24 -4.15
N ILE A 28 7.61 0.11 -4.49
CA ILE A 28 6.92 -1.17 -4.71
C ILE A 28 6.29 -1.63 -3.40
N ALA A 29 7.02 -1.66 -2.30
CA ALA A 29 6.49 -2.06 -0.99
C ALA A 29 5.28 -1.20 -0.58
N THR A 30 5.34 0.12 -0.83
CA THR A 30 4.23 1.04 -0.56
C THR A 30 3.01 0.73 -1.43
N LYS A 31 3.21 0.52 -2.74
CA LYS A 31 2.13 0.11 -3.65
C LYS A 31 1.46 -1.18 -3.16
N GLU A 32 2.27 -2.20 -2.85
CA GLU A 32 1.80 -3.52 -2.46
C GLU A 32 1.02 -3.50 -1.15
N THR A 33 1.52 -2.73 -0.17
CA THR A 33 0.81 -2.47 1.09
C THR A 33 -0.55 -1.83 0.81
N LYS A 34 -0.61 -0.79 -0.03
CA LYS A 34 -1.86 -0.12 -0.39
C LYS A 34 -2.83 -1.02 -1.14
N VAL A 35 -2.34 -1.83 -2.08
CA VAL A 35 -3.17 -2.81 -2.81
C VAL A 35 -3.75 -3.85 -1.84
N SER A 36 -2.96 -4.35 -0.89
CA SER A 36 -3.44 -5.26 0.15
C SER A 36 -4.48 -4.59 1.05
N GLU A 37 -4.26 -3.34 1.48
CA GLU A 37 -5.24 -2.56 2.26
C GLU A 37 -6.56 -2.40 1.48
N PHE A 38 -6.52 -2.03 0.20
CA PHE A 38 -7.72 -1.91 -0.62
C PHE A 38 -8.45 -3.23 -0.81
N ARG A 39 -7.73 -4.34 -1.00
CA ARG A 39 -8.35 -5.67 -1.10
C ARG A 39 -8.99 -6.09 0.23
N GLN A 40 -8.33 -5.84 1.36
CA GLN A 40 -8.91 -6.10 2.68
C GLN A 40 -10.17 -5.25 2.93
N ALA A 41 -10.13 -3.97 2.56
CA ALA A 41 -11.29 -3.08 2.65
C ALA A 41 -12.45 -3.59 1.79
N TRP A 42 -12.16 -4.05 0.56
CA TRP A 42 -13.13 -4.68 -0.33
C TRP A 42 -13.74 -5.94 0.28
N ILE A 43 -12.93 -6.85 0.84
CA ILE A 43 -13.38 -8.08 1.51
C ILE A 43 -14.25 -7.73 2.72
N ASN A 44 -13.82 -6.80 3.56
CA ASN A 44 -14.54 -6.43 4.77
C ASN A 44 -15.90 -5.81 4.46
N SER A 45 -15.99 -4.92 3.47
CA SER A 45 -17.29 -4.38 3.10
C SER A 45 -18.16 -5.35 2.28
N LEU A 46 -17.58 -6.32 1.56
CA LEU A 46 -18.36 -7.43 1.01
C LEU A 46 -18.94 -8.31 2.13
N ARG A 47 -18.15 -8.63 3.17
CA ARG A 47 -18.60 -9.40 4.34
C ARG A 47 -19.77 -8.71 5.04
N GLU A 48 -19.66 -7.40 5.27
CA GLU A 48 -20.70 -6.58 5.91
C GLU A 48 -21.99 -6.52 5.08
N GLU A 49 -21.86 -6.33 3.76
CA GLU A 49 -23.00 -6.35 2.85
C GLU A 49 -23.68 -7.72 2.84
N LEU A 50 -22.91 -8.82 2.80
CA LEU A 50 -23.47 -10.17 2.83
C LEU A 50 -24.21 -10.46 4.14
N SER A 51 -23.64 -10.13 5.30
CA SER A 51 -24.31 -10.33 6.60
C SER A 51 -25.59 -9.51 6.70
N THR A 52 -25.57 -8.26 6.20
CA THR A 52 -26.76 -7.41 6.15
C THR A 52 -27.84 -7.98 5.24
N LEU A 53 -27.46 -8.47 4.05
CA LEU A 53 -28.41 -9.08 3.12
C LEU A 53 -29.04 -10.35 3.69
N PHE A 54 -28.23 -11.24 4.27
CA PHE A 54 -28.71 -12.51 4.85
C PHE A 54 -29.62 -12.27 6.06
N SER A 55 -29.25 -11.34 6.94
CA SER A 55 -30.07 -10.98 8.10
C SER A 55 -31.39 -10.32 7.69
N ASN A 56 -31.38 -9.39 6.73
CA ASN A 56 -32.60 -8.77 6.22
C ASN A 56 -33.53 -9.80 5.56
N THR A 57 -32.98 -10.69 4.74
CA THR A 57 -33.77 -11.75 4.07
C THR A 57 -34.39 -12.70 5.10
N ARG A 58 -33.60 -13.14 6.10
CA ARG A 58 -34.09 -14.00 7.17
C ARG A 58 -35.15 -13.31 8.03
N THR A 59 -34.97 -12.03 8.33
CA THR A 59 -35.93 -11.22 9.10
C THR A 59 -37.26 -11.12 8.35
N LEU A 60 -37.23 -10.88 7.03
CA LEU A 60 -38.44 -10.85 6.21
C LEU A 60 -39.15 -12.21 6.17
N ALA A 61 -38.41 -13.31 6.05
CA ALA A 61 -39.00 -14.64 6.08
C ALA A 61 -39.71 -14.91 7.42
N ARG A 62 -39.08 -14.54 8.54
CA ARG A 62 -39.65 -14.74 9.88
C ARG A 62 -40.81 -13.80 10.19
N SER A 63 -40.75 -12.53 9.77
CA SER A 63 -41.86 -11.60 9.98
C SER A 63 -43.12 -12.05 9.25
N VAL A 64 -42.98 -12.59 8.04
CA VAL A 64 -44.11 -13.16 7.28
C VAL A 64 -44.61 -14.46 7.91
N GLN A 65 -43.71 -15.30 8.43
CA GLN A 65 -44.11 -16.51 9.16
C GLN A 65 -44.93 -16.16 10.41
N GLU A 66 -44.45 -15.22 11.21
CA GLU A 66 -45.13 -14.77 12.43
C GLU A 66 -46.51 -14.17 12.15
N ASP A 67 -46.65 -13.40 11.06
CA ASP A 67 -47.94 -12.85 10.63
C ASP A 67 -48.93 -13.95 10.22
N ARG A 68 -48.45 -15.01 9.53
CA ARG A 68 -49.25 -16.18 9.15
C ARG A 68 -49.65 -17.06 10.34
N ASP A 69 -48.75 -17.25 11.29
CA ASP A 69 -48.95 -18.10 12.47
C ASP A 69 -49.75 -17.37 13.58
N SER A 70 -49.89 -16.04 13.49
CA SER A 70 -50.63 -15.24 14.47
C SER A 70 -52.12 -15.51 14.41
N LYS A 71 -52.68 -16.05 15.51
CA LYS A 71 -54.12 -16.19 15.70
C LYS A 71 -54.76 -14.82 15.94
N PRO A 72 -55.98 -14.55 15.43
CA PRO A 72 -56.63 -13.23 15.51
C PRO A 72 -56.86 -12.72 16.94
N GLU A 73 -56.93 -13.60 17.94
CA GLU A 73 -57.13 -13.25 19.36
C GLU A 73 -55.83 -12.93 20.13
N ILE A 74 -54.67 -13.34 19.61
CA ILE A 74 -53.36 -13.10 20.22
C ILE A 74 -52.54 -12.33 19.20
N LYS A 75 -52.82 -11.02 19.05
CA LYS A 75 -51.88 -10.12 18.38
C LYS A 75 -50.55 -10.27 19.10
N SER A 76 -49.59 -10.91 18.44
CA SER A 76 -48.34 -11.30 19.05
C SER A 76 -47.63 -10.07 19.64
N LYS A 77 -46.91 -10.24 20.75
CA LYS A 77 -46.05 -9.18 21.32
C LYS A 77 -44.91 -8.76 20.36
N PHE A 78 -44.78 -9.44 19.22
CA PHE A 78 -43.72 -9.30 18.22
C PHE A 78 -44.28 -8.92 16.84
N HIS A 79 -45.29 -8.05 16.78
CA HIS A 79 -45.66 -7.45 15.49
C HIS A 79 -44.57 -6.50 15.03
N PHE A 80 -43.91 -6.83 13.92
CA PHE A 80 -43.07 -5.88 13.20
C PHE A 80 -43.94 -4.74 12.66
N ALA A 81 -43.60 -3.50 12.99
CA ALA A 81 -44.24 -2.34 12.39
C ALA A 81 -44.10 -2.40 10.86
N GLN A 82 -45.16 -2.07 10.14
CA GLN A 82 -45.17 -2.13 8.66
C GLN A 82 -44.05 -1.28 8.02
N ASP A 83 -43.75 -0.14 8.65
CA ASP A 83 -42.64 0.73 8.26
C ASP A 83 -41.30 -0.01 8.35
N LYS A 84 -41.10 -0.80 9.41
CA LYS A 84 -39.89 -1.59 9.61
C LYS A 84 -39.73 -2.70 8.56
N ILE A 85 -40.82 -3.36 8.18
CA ILE A 85 -40.79 -4.38 7.11
C ILE A 85 -40.41 -3.74 5.78
N THR A 86 -40.94 -2.54 5.51
CA THR A 86 -40.59 -1.76 4.31
C THR A 86 -39.11 -1.39 4.30
N ASP A 87 -38.57 -0.90 5.42
CA ASP A 87 -37.14 -0.59 5.57
C ASP A 87 -36.25 -1.82 5.32
N VAL A 88 -36.61 -2.97 5.92
CA VAL A 88 -35.84 -4.22 5.74
C VAL A 88 -35.88 -4.69 4.28
N ARG A 89 -37.02 -4.54 3.60
CA ARG A 89 -37.15 -4.87 2.17
C ARG A 89 -36.29 -3.95 1.31
N HIS A 90 -36.30 -2.65 1.57
CA HIS A 90 -35.44 -1.69 0.89
C HIS A 90 -33.96 -2.01 1.14
N GLY A 91 -33.59 -2.28 2.40
CA GLY A 91 -32.24 -2.66 2.79
C GLY A 91 -31.74 -3.94 2.12
N ALA A 92 -32.59 -4.97 2.03
CA ALA A 92 -32.27 -6.20 1.29
C ALA A 92 -32.01 -5.92 -0.20
N ALA A 93 -32.90 -5.18 -0.86
CA ALA A 93 -32.74 -4.86 -2.28
C ALA A 93 -31.48 -4.01 -2.53
N GLU A 94 -31.26 -2.97 -1.74
CA GLU A 94 -30.09 -2.10 -1.85
C GLU A 94 -28.80 -2.90 -1.71
N THR A 95 -28.71 -3.72 -0.67
CA THR A 95 -27.51 -4.46 -0.34
C THR A 95 -27.23 -5.55 -1.38
N TYR A 96 -28.27 -6.21 -1.90
CA TYR A 96 -28.14 -7.12 -3.04
C TYR A 96 -27.51 -6.45 -4.26
N TYR A 97 -27.95 -5.25 -4.63
CA TYR A 97 -27.38 -4.54 -5.78
C TYR A 97 -25.96 -4.04 -5.51
N ARG A 98 -25.63 -3.61 -4.29
CA ARG A 98 -24.25 -3.26 -3.90
C ARG A 98 -23.31 -4.46 -4.09
N ILE A 99 -23.69 -5.64 -3.57
CA ILE A 99 -22.92 -6.88 -3.75
C ILE A 99 -22.80 -7.22 -5.24
N LYS A 100 -23.89 -7.12 -6.00
CA LYS A 100 -23.91 -7.43 -7.44
C LYS A 100 -22.96 -6.56 -8.26
N LEU A 101 -22.79 -5.29 -7.88
CA LEU A 101 -21.86 -4.36 -8.53
C LEU A 101 -20.41 -4.60 -8.11
N ARG A 102 -20.20 -5.10 -6.90
CA ARG A 102 -18.88 -5.34 -6.30
C ARG A 102 -18.24 -6.65 -6.77
N LEU A 103 -19.05 -7.68 -7.01
CA LEU A 103 -18.57 -9.00 -7.44
C LEU A 103 -18.15 -8.98 -8.91
N ASN A 104 -16.93 -9.45 -9.17
CA ASN A 104 -16.42 -9.61 -10.53
C ASN A 104 -17.12 -10.78 -11.24
N ARG A 105 -17.63 -10.57 -12.46
CA ARG A 105 -18.34 -11.57 -13.26
C ARG A 105 -17.43 -12.54 -14.00
N ASP A 106 -16.12 -12.30 -14.03
CA ASP A 106 -15.19 -13.16 -14.76
C ASP A 106 -14.77 -14.39 -13.96
N GLN A 107 -14.88 -14.33 -12.62
CA GLN A 107 -14.52 -15.43 -11.73
C GLN A 107 -15.69 -16.39 -11.50
N ASP A 108 -15.46 -17.69 -11.64
CA ASP A 108 -16.54 -18.70 -11.55
C ASP A 108 -17.17 -18.77 -10.15
N ASP A 109 -16.36 -18.67 -9.09
CA ASP A 109 -16.87 -18.64 -7.71
C ASP A 109 -17.84 -17.48 -7.46
N HIS A 110 -17.56 -16.32 -8.07
CA HIS A 110 -18.40 -15.13 -7.98
C HIS A 110 -19.69 -15.26 -8.79
N LYS A 111 -19.62 -15.89 -9.97
CA LYS A 111 -20.81 -16.20 -10.78
C LYS A 111 -21.76 -17.10 -10.00
N GLU A 112 -21.24 -18.14 -9.36
CA GLU A 112 -22.06 -19.06 -8.56
C GLU A 112 -22.65 -18.35 -7.34
N LEU A 113 -21.90 -17.49 -6.64
CA LEU A 113 -22.45 -16.67 -5.56
C LEU A 113 -23.59 -15.76 -6.06
N LEU A 114 -23.40 -15.07 -7.18
CA LEU A 114 -24.44 -14.21 -7.77
C LEU A 114 -25.70 -14.99 -8.16
N LYS A 115 -25.53 -16.22 -8.64
CA LYS A 115 -26.65 -17.12 -8.95
C LYS A 115 -27.41 -17.50 -7.67
N LEU A 116 -26.72 -17.96 -6.63
CA LEU A 116 -27.35 -18.34 -5.36
C LEU A 116 -28.02 -17.14 -4.67
N LEU A 117 -27.42 -15.95 -4.70
CA LEU A 117 -28.05 -14.73 -4.17
C LEU A 117 -29.34 -14.39 -4.91
N ARG A 118 -29.39 -14.60 -6.23
CA ARG A 118 -30.62 -14.41 -7.01
C ARG A 118 -31.68 -15.44 -6.64
N GLU A 119 -31.31 -16.73 -6.59
CA GLU A 119 -32.22 -17.81 -6.20
C GLU A 119 -32.80 -17.58 -4.80
N MET A 120 -31.99 -17.07 -3.87
CA MET A 120 -32.43 -16.64 -2.53
C MET A 120 -33.46 -15.52 -2.59
N MET A 121 -33.21 -14.45 -3.36
CA MET A 121 -34.16 -13.35 -3.51
C MET A 121 -35.47 -13.79 -4.17
N GLU A 122 -35.40 -14.69 -5.16
CA GLU A 122 -36.58 -15.27 -5.82
C GLU A 122 -37.37 -16.18 -4.86
N ALA A 123 -36.68 -17.00 -4.07
CA ALA A 123 -37.31 -17.83 -3.04
C ALA A 123 -38.02 -16.99 -1.99
N GLN A 124 -37.40 -15.88 -1.55
CA GLN A 124 -38.00 -14.93 -0.64
C GLN A 124 -39.26 -14.30 -1.25
N GLN A 125 -39.18 -13.83 -2.51
CA GLN A 125 -40.33 -13.23 -3.19
C GLN A 125 -41.49 -14.22 -3.35
N ARG A 126 -41.20 -15.48 -3.73
CA ARG A 126 -42.20 -16.54 -3.84
C ARG A 126 -42.85 -16.82 -2.49
N TYR A 127 -42.06 -16.96 -1.44
CA TYR A 127 -42.57 -17.16 -0.09
C TYR A 127 -43.49 -16.02 0.33
N MET A 128 -43.14 -14.76 0.06
CA MET A 128 -43.99 -13.61 0.37
C MET A 128 -45.30 -13.57 -0.43
N SER A 129 -45.29 -14.10 -1.66
CA SER A 129 -46.44 -14.05 -2.58
C SER A 129 -47.42 -15.20 -2.41
N ASP A 130 -46.94 -16.37 -1.96
CA ASP A 130 -47.74 -17.58 -1.77
C ASP A 130 -47.99 -17.86 -0.28
N PRO A 131 -49.23 -17.73 0.21
CA PRO A 131 -49.60 -18.02 1.60
C PRO A 131 -49.31 -19.47 2.03
N ALA A 132 -49.32 -20.43 1.10
CA ALA A 132 -49.09 -21.85 1.37
C ALA A 132 -47.61 -22.25 1.30
N ALA A 133 -46.73 -21.35 0.85
CA ALA A 133 -45.31 -21.65 0.73
C ALA A 133 -44.63 -21.87 2.08
N ASP A 134 -43.69 -22.81 2.12
CA ASP A 134 -42.89 -23.15 3.29
C ASP A 134 -41.74 -22.13 3.52
N VAL A 135 -41.63 -21.66 4.76
CA VAL A 135 -40.56 -20.75 5.22
C VAL A 135 -39.17 -21.38 5.10
N GLN A 136 -39.05 -22.71 5.12
CA GLN A 136 -37.75 -23.37 4.99
C GLN A 136 -37.10 -23.11 3.62
N LEU A 137 -37.89 -22.84 2.57
CA LEU A 137 -37.36 -22.58 1.24
C LEU A 137 -36.41 -21.36 1.21
N PRO A 138 -36.83 -20.14 1.58
CA PRO A 138 -35.92 -19.00 1.62
C PRO A 138 -34.79 -19.17 2.64
N LEU A 139 -35.04 -19.81 3.79
CA LEU A 139 -34.01 -20.02 4.81
C LEU A 139 -32.89 -20.95 4.33
N ASN A 140 -33.23 -22.03 3.62
CA ASN A 140 -32.24 -22.94 3.03
C ASN A 140 -31.44 -22.26 1.91
N GLN A 141 -32.04 -21.34 1.16
CA GLN A 141 -31.32 -20.58 0.14
C GLN A 141 -30.37 -19.55 0.75
N VAL A 142 -30.73 -18.93 1.88
CA VAL A 142 -29.81 -18.09 2.65
C VAL A 142 -28.58 -18.90 3.08
N GLU A 143 -28.76 -20.12 3.59
CA GLU A 143 -27.64 -20.98 4.02
C GLU A 143 -26.72 -21.33 2.85
N LYS A 144 -27.29 -21.78 1.72
CA LYS A 144 -26.51 -22.10 0.51
C LYS A 144 -25.71 -20.90 0.01
N ALA A 145 -26.32 -19.71 -0.02
CA ALA A 145 -25.64 -18.48 -0.42
C ALA A 145 -24.54 -18.08 0.58
N SER A 146 -24.77 -18.29 1.88
CA SER A 146 -23.79 -18.06 2.94
C SER A 146 -22.57 -18.97 2.81
N ASP A 147 -22.78 -20.26 2.57
CA ASP A 147 -21.70 -21.23 2.36
C ASP A 147 -20.83 -20.86 1.14
N GLN A 148 -21.46 -20.45 0.04
CA GLN A 148 -20.72 -20.02 -1.14
C GLN A 148 -20.00 -18.68 -0.90
N ALA A 149 -20.61 -17.78 -0.14
CA ALA A 149 -19.97 -16.53 0.25
C ALA A 149 -18.70 -16.75 1.08
N GLU A 150 -18.72 -17.71 2.02
CA GLU A 150 -17.52 -18.08 2.79
C GLU A 150 -16.39 -18.55 1.85
N LYS A 151 -16.70 -19.39 0.86
CA LYS A 151 -15.71 -19.86 -0.12
C LYS A 151 -15.08 -18.71 -0.89
N VAL A 152 -15.89 -17.78 -1.40
CA VAL A 152 -15.42 -16.58 -2.10
C VAL A 152 -14.50 -15.74 -1.21
N LEU A 153 -14.94 -15.43 0.01
CA LEU A 153 -14.16 -14.64 0.96
C LEU A 153 -12.84 -15.32 1.35
N LYS A 154 -12.84 -16.65 1.50
CA LYS A 154 -11.65 -17.45 1.82
C LYS A 154 -10.64 -17.48 0.67
N ASN A 155 -11.12 -17.60 -0.56
CA ASN A 155 -10.27 -17.55 -1.75
C ASN A 155 -9.60 -16.18 -1.90
N GLU A 156 -10.37 -15.10 -1.75
CA GLU A 156 -9.84 -13.74 -1.80
C GLU A 156 -8.86 -13.45 -0.64
N TRP A 157 -9.15 -13.96 0.55
CA TRP A 157 -8.23 -13.86 1.70
C TRP A 157 -6.91 -14.59 1.46
N ARG A 158 -6.94 -15.76 0.80
CA ARG A 158 -5.72 -16.48 0.43
C ARG A 158 -4.87 -15.66 -0.55
N THR A 159 -5.51 -14.97 -1.49
CA THR A 159 -4.84 -14.05 -2.42
C THR A 159 -4.18 -12.88 -1.68
N VAL A 160 -4.88 -12.26 -0.72
CA VAL A 160 -4.31 -11.21 0.14
C VAL A 160 -3.06 -11.72 0.88
N LYS A 161 -3.16 -12.88 1.53
CA LYS A 161 -2.05 -13.46 2.31
C LYS A 161 -0.86 -13.90 1.44
N GLY A 162 -1.13 -14.33 0.21
CA GLY A 162 -0.08 -14.77 -0.72
C GLY A 162 0.85 -13.64 -1.17
N GLY A 163 0.36 -12.40 -1.17
CA GLY A 163 1.04 -11.24 -1.73
C GLY A 163 1.16 -11.30 -3.25
N GLU A 164 1.38 -10.15 -3.91
CA GLU A 164 1.58 -10.09 -5.35
C GLU A 164 2.97 -10.64 -5.73
N LYS A 165 3.09 -11.39 -6.84
CA LYS A 165 4.38 -11.96 -7.29
C LYS A 165 5.45 -10.87 -7.51
N ALA A 166 5.02 -9.67 -7.88
CA ALA A 166 5.89 -8.51 -8.08
C ALA A 166 6.64 -8.09 -6.80
N TYR A 167 5.99 -8.14 -5.63
CA TYR A 167 6.62 -7.84 -4.34
C TYR A 167 7.77 -8.79 -4.04
N ARG A 168 7.54 -10.10 -4.25
CA ARG A 168 8.56 -11.15 -4.02
C ARG A 168 9.77 -10.96 -4.92
N SER A 169 9.54 -10.63 -6.20
CA SER A 169 10.63 -10.37 -7.14
C SER A 169 11.39 -9.08 -6.81
N ALA A 170 10.69 -8.02 -6.38
CA ALA A 170 11.33 -6.76 -6.01
C ALA A 170 12.27 -6.93 -4.81
N ILE A 171 11.84 -7.64 -3.77
CA ILE A 171 12.70 -7.97 -2.63
C ILE A 171 13.93 -8.74 -3.09
N ASN A 172 13.77 -9.78 -3.89
CA ASN A 172 14.90 -10.60 -4.34
C ASN A 172 15.93 -9.79 -5.13
N ILE A 173 15.47 -8.90 -6.04
CA ILE A 173 16.36 -8.03 -6.82
C ILE A 173 17.11 -7.06 -5.89
N THR A 174 16.41 -6.47 -4.93
CA THR A 174 17.02 -5.50 -4.01
C THR A 174 18.02 -6.14 -3.07
N THR A 175 17.69 -7.32 -2.54
CA THR A 175 18.64 -8.13 -1.75
C THR A 175 19.89 -8.44 -2.57
N TRP A 176 19.72 -8.84 -3.85
CA TRP A 176 20.85 -9.12 -4.73
C TRP A 176 21.72 -7.87 -4.99
N VAL A 177 21.11 -6.73 -5.30
CA VAL A 177 21.83 -5.45 -5.51
C VAL A 177 22.57 -5.01 -4.24
N LEU A 178 21.96 -5.14 -3.07
CA LEU A 178 22.60 -4.86 -1.78
C LEU A 178 23.80 -5.78 -1.54
N SER A 179 23.66 -7.09 -1.77
CA SER A 179 24.75 -8.05 -1.60
C SER A 179 25.93 -7.74 -2.51
N VAL A 180 25.68 -7.45 -3.79
CA VAL A 180 26.75 -7.08 -4.74
C VAL A 180 27.44 -5.78 -4.31
N SER A 181 26.68 -4.79 -3.85
CA SER A 181 27.24 -3.52 -3.40
C SER A 181 28.14 -3.68 -2.16
N VAL A 182 27.75 -4.51 -1.20
CA VAL A 182 28.58 -4.83 -0.03
C VAL A 182 29.88 -5.52 -0.44
N VAL A 183 29.83 -6.46 -1.38
CA VAL A 183 31.03 -7.15 -1.88
C VAL A 183 31.98 -6.17 -2.58
N ILE A 184 31.46 -5.28 -3.43
CA ILE A 184 32.27 -4.23 -4.08
C ILE A 184 32.92 -3.34 -3.03
N TRP A 185 32.18 -2.93 -2.00
CA TRP A 185 32.71 -2.10 -0.93
C TRP A 185 33.86 -2.79 -0.17
N ILE A 186 33.72 -4.07 0.16
CA ILE A 186 34.77 -4.87 0.81
C ILE A 186 36.02 -4.94 -0.07
N ILE A 187 35.87 -5.19 -1.37
CA ILE A 187 37.01 -5.27 -2.32
C ILE A 187 37.74 -3.93 -2.38
N LEU A 188 37.01 -2.81 -2.46
CA LEU A 188 37.60 -1.47 -2.50
C LEU A 188 38.35 -1.14 -1.20
N VAL A 189 37.80 -1.49 -0.04
CA VAL A 189 38.48 -1.32 1.25
C VAL A 189 39.75 -2.17 1.31
N ALA A 190 39.67 -3.46 0.98
CA ALA A 190 40.83 -4.35 0.97
C ALA A 190 41.94 -3.87 0.03
N PHE A 191 41.58 -3.39 -1.16
CA PHE A 191 42.52 -2.82 -2.11
C PHE A 191 43.17 -1.53 -1.59
N SER A 192 42.40 -0.65 -0.96
CA SER A 192 42.95 0.58 -0.37
C SER A 192 43.95 0.30 0.75
N VAL A 193 43.66 -0.70 1.61
CA VAL A 193 44.58 -1.17 2.66
C VAL A 193 45.83 -1.78 2.05
N TYR A 194 45.68 -2.63 1.03
CA TYR A 194 46.83 -3.22 0.31
C TYR A 194 47.74 -2.12 -0.26
N MET A 195 47.18 -1.13 -0.95
CA MET A 195 47.95 -0.02 -1.51
C MET A 195 48.69 0.77 -0.42
N ALA A 196 48.02 1.10 0.68
CA ALA A 196 48.63 1.83 1.81
C ALA A 196 49.77 1.06 2.48
N LEU A 197 49.68 -0.27 2.53
CA LEU A 197 50.76 -1.12 3.07
C LEU A 197 51.93 -1.28 2.09
N THR A 198 51.70 -1.09 0.79
CA THR A 198 52.72 -1.23 -0.25
C THR A 198 53.42 0.08 -0.65
N GLU A 199 53.00 1.24 -0.13
CA GLU A 199 53.74 2.48 -0.35
C GLU A 199 55.12 2.39 0.34
N PRO A 200 56.24 2.43 -0.41
CA PRO A 200 57.56 2.40 0.19
C PRO A 200 57.84 3.74 0.88
N GLU A 201 58.39 3.66 2.08
CA GLU A 201 58.89 4.77 2.90
C GLU A 201 59.97 5.58 2.13
N GLN A 202 59.58 6.48 1.25
CA GLN A 202 60.47 7.43 0.59
C GLN A 202 60.11 8.86 0.98
N ALA A 203 60.21 9.18 2.28
CA ALA A 203 60.10 10.57 2.73
C ALA A 203 60.83 10.87 4.07
N THR A 204 61.93 10.17 4.40
CA THR A 204 62.70 10.46 5.63
C THR A 204 64.19 10.72 5.43
N ASN A 205 64.75 10.53 4.22
CA ASN A 205 66.21 10.64 4.01
C ASN A 205 66.67 11.80 3.11
N GLY A 206 65.81 12.76 2.79
CA GLY A 206 66.17 13.87 1.90
C GLY A 206 65.79 15.23 2.43
N LEU A 207 66.50 15.75 3.44
CA LEU A 207 66.95 17.15 3.52
C LEU A 207 67.74 17.40 4.83
N THR A 208 68.81 16.61 5.03
CA THR A 208 69.91 16.95 5.95
C THR A 208 71.10 17.40 5.08
N SER A 209 71.00 18.55 4.43
CA SER A 209 72.17 19.22 3.85
C SER A 209 71.97 20.74 3.76
N LEU A 210 72.61 21.45 4.69
CA LEU A 210 73.23 22.79 4.64
C LEU A 210 72.62 23.85 3.68
N SER A 211 72.07 24.98 4.15
CA SER A 211 72.72 26.16 4.77
C SER A 211 73.70 26.92 3.85
N THR A 212 73.33 28.14 3.40
CA THR A 212 74.17 29.34 3.05
C THR A 212 73.23 30.44 2.51
N SER A 213 72.87 31.45 3.31
CA SER A 213 73.44 32.82 3.36
C SER A 213 73.21 33.71 2.13
N GLN A 214 72.24 34.64 2.19
CA GLN A 214 72.46 36.11 2.08
C GLN A 214 71.13 36.90 2.05
N ALA A 215 71.13 38.02 2.77
CA ALA A 215 70.08 39.04 2.84
C ALA A 215 70.51 40.32 2.07
N PRO A 216 69.80 41.47 2.12
CA PRO A 216 69.01 42.01 1.02
C PRO A 216 69.53 43.35 0.45
N SER A 217 69.04 43.77 -0.72
CA SER A 217 69.21 45.14 -1.22
C SER A 217 67.89 45.77 -1.69
N ARG A 218 67.89 47.11 -1.56
CA ARG A 218 66.78 48.07 -1.43
C ARG A 218 66.28 48.66 -2.77
N SER A 219 65.12 49.33 -2.66
CA SER A 219 64.71 50.56 -3.40
C SER A 219 64.08 50.35 -4.79
N THR A 220 62.98 50.98 -5.25
CA THR A 220 62.35 52.29 -4.94
C THR A 220 60.98 52.42 -5.65
N GLY A 221 60.02 53.10 -5.01
CA GLY A 221 59.25 54.20 -5.63
C GLY A 221 57.91 53.93 -6.36
N PRO A 222 57.03 54.96 -6.50
CA PRO A 222 55.62 54.88 -6.07
C PRO A 222 54.56 55.35 -7.10
N ALA A 223 53.27 55.13 -6.83
CA ALA A 223 52.10 55.96 -7.25
C ALA A 223 50.76 55.31 -6.78
N THR A 224 50.14 55.80 -5.70
CA THR A 224 48.97 56.70 -5.64
C THR A 224 47.56 56.13 -5.90
N VAL A 225 46.77 56.08 -4.81
CA VAL A 225 45.44 56.70 -4.62
C VAL A 225 44.29 56.25 -5.54
N SER A 226 43.27 55.57 -4.99
CA SER A 226 41.93 56.14 -4.66
C SER A 226 40.88 55.04 -4.35
N LEU A 227 40.18 55.23 -3.22
CA LEU A 227 38.84 54.70 -2.91
C LEU A 227 37.80 55.69 -3.50
N PRO A 228 36.52 55.32 -3.75
CA PRO A 228 35.59 55.13 -2.65
C PRO A 228 34.44 54.12 -2.85
N ALA A 229 33.69 54.00 -1.75
CA ALA A 229 32.55 53.17 -1.43
C ALA A 229 31.37 53.14 -2.44
N ALA A 230 30.64 52.02 -2.42
CA ALA A 230 29.19 52.03 -2.64
C ALA A 230 28.52 50.98 -1.75
N GLN A 231 27.66 51.50 -0.87
CA GLN A 231 26.67 50.78 -0.08
C GLN A 231 25.61 50.18 -1.00
N GLY A 232 25.08 49.01 -0.63
CA GLY A 232 23.95 48.39 -1.30
C GLY A 232 23.19 47.47 -0.35
N SER A 233 22.41 48.08 0.55
CA SER A 233 21.34 47.40 1.26
C SER A 233 20.23 47.04 0.28
N SER A 234 19.74 45.81 0.28
CA SER A 234 18.39 45.54 -0.23
C SER A 234 17.70 44.48 0.62
N SER A 235 16.60 44.95 1.19
CA SER A 235 15.60 44.29 2.01
C SER A 235 14.83 43.20 1.27
N ALA A 236 14.60 42.07 1.94
CA ALA A 236 13.57 41.10 1.56
C ALA A 236 12.35 41.24 2.49
N PRO A 237 11.12 41.38 1.97
CA PRO A 237 9.91 41.18 2.76
C PRO A 237 9.10 39.96 2.30
N LYS A 238 8.78 39.13 3.31
CA LYS A 238 7.50 38.47 3.64
C LYS A 238 6.84 37.46 2.67
N PRO A 239 6.45 36.26 3.14
CA PRO A 239 5.56 35.34 2.42
C PRO A 239 4.08 35.67 2.68
N PRO A 240 3.17 35.40 1.73
CA PRO A 240 1.74 35.41 1.99
C PRO A 240 1.24 34.07 2.56
N ALA A 241 0.32 34.21 3.50
CA ALA A 241 -0.51 33.16 4.06
C ALA A 241 -1.44 32.55 3.00
N SER A 242 -1.67 31.24 3.10
CA SER A 242 -2.82 30.58 2.48
C SER A 242 -3.69 29.94 3.55
N LYS A 243 -4.99 30.16 3.37
CA LYS A 243 -6.14 29.75 4.17
C LYS A 243 -6.26 28.23 4.35
#